data_AF-A0A8C1UV75-F1
#
_entry.id   AF-A0A8C1UV75-F1
#
_cell.length_a   1.000
_cell.length_b   1.000
_cell.length_c   1.000
_cell.angle_alpha   90.00
_cell.angle_beta   90.00
_cell.angle_gamma   90.00
#
_symmetry.space_group_name_H-M   'P 1'
#
loop_
_entity.id
_entity.type
_entity.pdbx_description
1 polymer ?
#
loop_
_entity_poly.entity_id
_entity_poly.type
_entity_poly.pdbx_seq_one_letter_code
_entity_poly.pdbx_strand_id
1 'polypeptide(L)'
;HQCDKRGPCYLIFLLFISAIALHALVRLIPILNQLREGLRLYGLDEVLAQHTQMCQQLFVPGHLQEVNVDFLLLALTPDFSEEGSVRRQQEMQIINFLQDFLQKLEDKGQSHVARLSVRSFLQWVTGQAHVPLIESKREAFKITVNFDHDCDSRYGAHSLCYPIVNACAVAITFPTRHLATSQEFENNLTEAICGGYEFSRH
;
A
#
# COMPACT_ATOMS: atom_id res chain seq x y z
N HIS A 1 -1.86 -41.94 -6.62
CA HIS A 1 -1.31 -41.56 -5.30
C HIS A 1 -0.27 -40.47 -5.49
N GLN A 2 -0.62 -39.22 -5.21
CA GLN A 2 0.34 -38.12 -5.12
C GLN A 2 -0.02 -37.28 -3.89
N CYS A 3 1.00 -36.98 -3.11
CA CYS A 3 1.00 -36.49 -1.74
C CYS A 3 0.25 -35.16 -1.56
N ASP A 4 -0.87 -35.19 -0.85
CA ASP A 4 -1.42 -34.05 -0.13
C ASP A 4 -0.57 -33.80 1.13
N LYS A 5 0.45 -32.94 1.00
CA LYS A 5 1.25 -32.46 2.13
C LYS A 5 0.90 -31.00 2.46
N ARG A 6 -0.39 -30.68 2.63
CA ARG A 6 -0.76 -29.51 3.44
C ARG A 6 -0.78 -29.93 4.91
N GLY A 7 0.40 -29.90 5.52
CA GLY A 7 0.61 -30.36 6.90
C GLY A 7 -0.14 -29.54 7.97
N PRO A 8 -0.19 -30.04 9.22
CA PRO A 8 -0.88 -29.42 10.36
C PRO A 8 -0.44 -27.99 10.68
N CYS A 9 0.74 -27.55 10.21
CA CYS A 9 1.22 -26.18 10.34
C CYS A 9 0.34 -25.14 9.62
N TYR A 10 -0.27 -25.49 8.49
CA TYR A 10 -1.15 -24.56 7.75
C TYR A 10 -2.47 -24.32 8.48
N LEU A 11 -3.04 -25.37 9.08
CA LEU A 11 -4.24 -25.26 9.91
C LEU A 11 -3.98 -24.42 11.17
N ILE A 12 -2.84 -24.64 11.82
CA ILE A 12 -2.41 -23.89 13.00
C ILE A 12 -2.22 -22.41 12.64
N PHE A 13 -1.58 -22.11 11.52
CA PHE A 13 -1.42 -20.73 11.03
C PHE A 13 -2.77 -20.04 10.77
N LEU A 14 -3.71 -20.71 10.11
CA LEU A 14 -5.07 -20.17 9.90
C LEU A 14 -5.77 -19.89 11.23
N LEU A 15 -5.69 -20.82 12.19
CA LEU A 15 -6.27 -20.62 13.53
C LEU A 15 -5.65 -19.44 14.27
N PHE A 16 -4.33 -19.21 14.15
CA PHE A 16 -3.67 -18.04 14.72
C PHE A 16 -4.15 -16.73 14.10
N ILE A 17 -4.26 -16.66 12.77
CA ILE A 17 -4.77 -15.47 12.07
C ILE A 17 -6.24 -15.22 12.48
N SER A 18 -7.07 -16.26 12.53
CA SER A 18 -8.44 -16.15 12.99
C SER A 18 -8.54 -15.71 14.45
N ALA A 19 -7.67 -16.20 15.33
CA ALA A 19 -7.64 -15.80 16.74
C ALA A 19 -7.19 -14.34 16.91
N ILE A 20 -6.20 -13.87 16.14
CA ILE A 20 -5.77 -12.46 16.14
C ILE A 20 -6.88 -11.56 15.63
N ALA A 21 -7.51 -11.93 14.51
CA ALA A 21 -8.65 -11.20 13.95
C ALA A 21 -9.83 -11.16 14.94
N LEU A 22 -10.17 -12.30 15.56
CA LEU A 22 -11.21 -12.39 16.57
C LEU A 22 -10.86 -11.52 17.79
N HIS A 23 -9.63 -11.57 18.29
CA HIS A 23 -9.19 -10.74 19.41
C HIS A 23 -9.28 -9.24 19.09
N ALA A 24 -8.88 -8.83 17.88
CA ALA A 24 -9.03 -7.46 17.43
C ALA A 24 -10.52 -7.05 17.34
N LEU A 25 -11.37 -7.91 16.77
CA LEU A 25 -12.82 -7.67 16.63
C LEU A 25 -13.54 -7.62 17.99
N VAL A 26 -13.21 -8.52 18.92
CA VAL A 26 -13.81 -8.58 20.25
C VAL A 26 -13.54 -7.30 21.05
N ARG A 27 -12.39 -6.65 20.84
CA ARG A 27 -12.09 -5.33 21.44
C ARG A 27 -12.95 -4.20 20.87
N LEU A 28 -13.44 -4.33 19.64
CA LEU A 28 -14.34 -3.35 19.02
C LEU A 28 -15.79 -3.53 19.48
N ILE A 29 -16.23 -4.73 19.85
CA ILE A 29 -17.60 -5.02 20.32
C ILE A 29 -18.08 -4.05 21.40
N PRO A 30 -17.36 -3.82 22.52
CA PRO A 30 -17.84 -2.89 23.55
C PRO A 30 -17.95 -1.44 23.04
N ILE A 31 -17.03 -1.00 22.17
CA ILE A 31 -17.04 0.34 21.58
C ILE A 31 -18.24 0.50 20.64
N LEU A 32 -18.47 -0.48 19.77
CA LEU A 32 -19.60 -0.49 18.84
C LEU A 32 -20.94 -0.59 19.59
N ASN A 33 -21.00 -1.36 20.68
CA ASN A 33 -22.18 -1.40 21.54
C ASN A 33 -22.46 -0.05 22.20
N GLN A 34 -21.44 0.63 22.73
CA GLN A 34 -21.60 1.98 23.29
C GLN A 34 -22.08 2.98 22.24
N LEU A 35 -21.51 2.94 21.03
CA LEU A 35 -21.96 3.77 19.91
C LEU A 35 -23.43 3.50 19.59
N ARG A 36 -23.84 2.22 19.52
CA ARG A 36 -25.22 1.80 19.25
C ARG A 36 -26.18 2.28 20.34
N GLU A 37 -25.84 2.13 21.62
CA GLU A 37 -26.68 2.62 22.72
C GLU A 37 -26.80 4.15 22.67
N GLY A 38 -25.74 4.88 22.32
CA GLY A 38 -25.79 6.32 22.09
C GLY A 38 -26.76 6.70 20.96
N LEU A 39 -26.70 6.00 19.82
CA LEU A 39 -27.61 6.21 18.70
C LEU A 39 -29.08 5.88 19.07
N ARG A 40 -29.29 4.84 19.87
CA ARG A 40 -30.60 4.44 20.37
C ARG A 40 -31.26 5.49 21.25
N LEU A 41 -30.49 6.23 22.06
CA LEU A 41 -31.03 7.34 22.87
C LEU A 41 -31.69 8.44 22.01
N TYR A 42 -31.29 8.57 20.75
CA TYR A 42 -31.85 9.51 19.78
C TYR A 42 -32.85 8.87 18.80
N GLY A 43 -33.22 7.59 19.02
CA GLY A 43 -34.11 6.83 18.12
C GLY A 43 -33.51 6.53 16.75
N LEU A 44 -32.18 6.63 16.60
CA LEU A 44 -31.51 6.41 15.32
C LEU A 44 -31.24 4.93 15.05
N ASP A 45 -31.26 4.06 16.06
CA ASP A 45 -31.02 2.62 15.89
C ASP A 45 -32.08 1.96 14.99
N GLU A 46 -33.36 2.29 15.18
CA GLU A 46 -34.45 1.80 14.33
C GLU A 46 -34.33 2.31 12.89
N VAL A 47 -33.96 3.58 12.72
CA VAL A 47 -33.77 4.20 11.40
C VAL A 47 -32.61 3.52 10.65
N LEU A 48 -31.49 3.27 11.32
CA LEU A 48 -30.33 2.58 10.74
C LEU A 48 -30.67 1.13 10.36
N ALA A 49 -31.47 0.44 11.17
CA ALA A 49 -31.91 -0.93 10.91
C ALA A 49 -32.91 -1.03 9.74
N GLN A 50 -33.85 -0.08 9.63
CA GLN A 50 -34.88 -0.07 8.58
C GLN A 50 -34.39 0.51 7.25
N HIS A 51 -33.40 1.42 7.30
CA HIS A 51 -32.93 2.17 6.14
C HIS A 51 -31.42 2.02 5.91
N THR A 52 -30.88 0.82 6.16
CA THR A 52 -29.44 0.53 6.11
C THR A 52 -28.76 1.03 4.83
N GLN A 53 -29.38 0.85 3.67
CA GLN A 53 -28.81 1.29 2.39
C GLN A 53 -28.73 2.82 2.26
N MET A 54 -29.74 3.56 2.74
CA MET A 54 -29.73 5.03 2.71
C MET A 54 -28.74 5.59 3.74
N CYS A 55 -28.73 5.02 4.94
CA CYS A 55 -27.86 5.44 6.03
C CYS A 55 -26.39 5.03 5.80
N GLN A 56 -26.11 4.09 4.90
CA GLN A 56 -24.75 3.67 4.57
C GLN A 56 -23.85 4.87 4.22
N GLN A 57 -24.39 5.85 3.48
CA GLN A 57 -23.65 7.05 3.07
C GLN A 57 -23.26 7.98 4.24
N LEU A 58 -23.87 7.83 5.43
CA LEU A 58 -23.51 8.59 6.63
C LEU A 58 -22.23 8.06 7.28
N PHE A 59 -21.91 6.77 7.09
CA PHE A 59 -20.77 6.10 7.72
C PHE A 59 -19.69 5.71 6.72
N VAL A 60 -20.07 5.57 5.45
CA VAL A 60 -19.18 5.22 4.35
C VAL A 60 -19.24 6.39 3.37
N PRO A 61 -18.10 7.05 3.09
CA PRO A 61 -18.05 8.05 2.02
C PRO A 61 -18.53 7.40 0.72
N GLY A 62 -19.58 7.96 0.11
CA GLY A 62 -20.25 7.36 -1.04
C GLY A 62 -19.32 7.11 -2.23
N HIS A 63 -19.01 8.16 -2.99
CA HIS A 63 -18.05 8.09 -4.10
C HIS A 63 -16.68 8.56 -3.62
N LEU A 64 -15.81 7.62 -3.28
CA LEU A 64 -14.41 7.92 -3.05
C LEU A 64 -13.73 8.21 -4.38
N GLN A 65 -13.02 9.33 -4.45
CA GLN A 65 -12.13 9.62 -5.57
C GLN A 65 -11.15 8.46 -5.74
N GLU A 66 -11.11 7.88 -6.93
CA GLU A 66 -10.14 6.85 -7.27
C GLU A 66 -8.73 7.44 -7.26
N VAL A 67 -7.76 6.60 -6.87
CA VAL A 67 -6.35 6.98 -6.90
C VAL A 67 -5.90 6.97 -8.36
N ASN A 68 -5.52 8.13 -8.88
CA ASN A 68 -4.94 8.30 -10.22
C ASN A 68 -3.44 8.64 -10.13
N VAL A 69 -2.76 8.59 -11.27
CA VAL A 69 -1.32 8.84 -11.37
C VAL A 69 -0.99 10.29 -11.00
N ASP A 70 -1.78 11.25 -11.45
CA ASP A 70 -1.59 12.68 -11.13
C ASP A 70 -1.49 12.93 -9.62
N PHE A 71 -2.42 12.36 -8.84
CA PHE A 71 -2.38 12.47 -7.39
C PHE A 71 -1.11 11.87 -6.80
N LEU A 72 -0.71 10.67 -7.26
CA LEU A 72 0.50 10.03 -6.76
C LEU A 72 1.75 10.87 -7.07
N LEU A 73 1.90 11.34 -8.31
CA LEU A 73 3.07 12.11 -8.71
C LEU A 73 3.19 13.42 -7.92
N LEU A 74 2.08 14.08 -7.61
CA LEU A 74 2.04 15.26 -6.74
C LEU A 74 2.35 14.95 -5.27
N ALA A 75 2.11 13.72 -4.84
CA ALA A 75 2.42 13.25 -3.49
C ALA A 75 3.90 12.81 -3.34
N LEU A 76 4.54 12.32 -4.41
CA LEU A 76 5.94 11.90 -4.36
C LEU A 76 6.85 13.09 -4.00
N THR A 77 7.73 12.86 -3.01
CA THR A 77 8.73 13.82 -2.56
C THR A 77 10.09 13.13 -2.55
N PRO A 78 10.83 13.16 -3.67
CA PRO A 78 12.15 12.56 -3.74
C PRO A 78 13.18 13.34 -2.95
N ASP A 79 13.93 12.65 -2.10
CA ASP A 79 15.09 13.17 -1.38
C ASP A 79 16.34 12.97 -2.23
N PHE A 80 16.58 13.92 -3.12
CA PHE A 80 17.69 13.85 -4.06
C PHE A 80 19.04 14.16 -3.42
N SER A 81 20.07 13.48 -3.92
CA SER A 81 21.46 13.86 -3.74
C SER A 81 21.74 15.27 -4.28
N GLU A 82 22.95 15.75 -4.00
CA GLU A 82 23.45 17.07 -4.42
C GLU A 82 23.25 17.34 -5.92
N GLU A 83 22.88 18.58 -6.25
CA GLU A 83 22.69 19.02 -7.62
C GLU A 83 23.95 18.85 -8.47
N GLY A 84 23.77 18.31 -9.68
CA GLY A 84 24.87 18.03 -10.60
C GLY A 84 25.66 16.74 -10.30
N SER A 85 25.38 16.04 -9.20
CA SER A 85 26.04 14.76 -8.91
C SER A 85 25.58 13.62 -9.82
N VAL A 86 26.46 12.64 -10.06
CA VAL A 86 26.11 11.40 -10.77
C VAL A 86 25.02 10.62 -10.02
N ARG A 87 25.04 10.67 -8.68
CA ARG A 87 24.00 10.08 -7.84
C ARG A 87 22.64 10.68 -8.18
N ARG A 88 22.51 12.01 -8.23
CA ARG A 88 21.25 12.67 -8.59
C ARG A 88 20.77 12.31 -10.00
N GLN A 89 21.67 12.15 -10.97
CA GLN A 89 21.28 11.72 -12.32
C GLN A 89 20.64 10.33 -12.31
N GLN A 90 21.20 9.38 -11.56
CA GLN A 90 20.63 8.04 -11.40
C GLN A 90 19.27 8.07 -10.66
N GLU A 91 19.17 8.89 -9.62
CA GLU A 91 17.93 9.06 -8.85
C GLU A 91 16.80 9.64 -9.71
N MET A 92 17.10 10.67 -10.52
CA MET A 92 16.14 11.24 -11.48
C MET A 92 15.70 10.21 -12.52
N GLN A 93 16.62 9.35 -12.98
CA GLN A 93 16.30 8.27 -13.91
C GLN A 93 15.32 7.27 -13.28
N ILE A 94 15.51 6.90 -12.02
CA ILE A 94 14.60 6.02 -11.27
C ILE A 94 13.21 6.67 -11.11
N ILE A 95 13.15 7.97 -10.82
CA ILE A 95 11.89 8.70 -10.75
C ILE A 95 11.18 8.70 -12.11
N ASN A 96 11.89 8.87 -13.22
CA ASN A 96 11.30 8.76 -14.56
C ASN A 96 10.74 7.36 -14.82
N PHE A 97 11.50 6.31 -14.47
CA PHE A 97 11.00 4.93 -14.58
C PHE A 97 9.75 4.68 -13.71
N LEU A 98 9.70 5.26 -12.51
CA LEU A 98 8.52 5.19 -11.65
C LEU A 98 7.31 5.89 -12.29
N GLN A 99 7.50 7.07 -12.87
CA GLN A 99 6.43 7.79 -13.58
C GLN A 99 5.89 6.95 -14.75
N ASP A 100 6.78 6.45 -15.60
CA ASP A 100 6.43 5.60 -16.74
C ASP A 100 5.68 4.33 -16.30
N PHE A 101 6.16 3.69 -15.23
CA PHE A 101 5.51 2.51 -14.66
C PHE A 101 4.10 2.81 -14.15
N LEU A 102 3.93 3.90 -13.38
CA LEU A 102 2.62 4.29 -12.85
C LEU A 102 1.64 4.63 -13.97
N GLN A 103 2.09 5.33 -15.02
CA GLN A 103 1.26 5.62 -16.19
C GLN A 103 0.82 4.33 -16.89
N LYS A 104 1.74 3.38 -17.08
CA LYS A 104 1.40 2.06 -17.64
C LYS A 104 0.37 1.30 -16.80
N LEU A 105 0.35 1.48 -15.48
CA LEU A 105 -0.68 0.86 -14.62
C LEU A 105 -2.05 1.51 -14.80
N GLU A 106 -2.10 2.81 -15.02
CA GLU A 106 -3.35 3.54 -15.27
C GLU A 106 -3.92 3.19 -16.65
N ASP A 107 -3.08 3.19 -17.69
CA ASP A 107 -3.48 2.91 -19.07
C ASP A 107 -4.01 1.47 -19.26
N LYS A 108 -3.48 0.50 -18.50
CA LYS A 108 -3.94 -0.90 -18.52
C LYS A 108 -5.36 -1.08 -17.94
N GLY A 109 -5.89 -0.06 -17.26
CA GLY A 109 -7.20 -0.08 -16.62
C GLY A 109 -7.31 -1.07 -15.45
N GLN A 110 -8.44 -1.03 -14.75
CA GLN A 110 -8.76 -1.98 -13.67
C GLN A 110 -9.12 -3.36 -14.24
N SER A 111 -8.16 -4.09 -14.79
CA SER A 111 -8.38 -5.51 -15.08
C SER A 111 -8.59 -6.23 -13.76
N HIS A 112 -9.79 -6.77 -13.53
CA HIS A 112 -10.16 -7.52 -12.32
C HIS A 112 -9.27 -8.75 -12.03
N VAL A 113 -8.38 -9.09 -12.97
CA VAL A 113 -7.44 -10.23 -12.90
C VAL A 113 -6.03 -9.78 -12.48
N ALA A 114 -5.70 -8.49 -12.54
CA ALA A 114 -4.38 -7.98 -12.21
C ALA A 114 -4.30 -7.53 -10.74
N ARG A 115 -3.43 -8.18 -9.95
CA ARG A 115 -3.04 -7.72 -8.60
C ARG A 115 -2.36 -6.33 -8.59
N LEU A 116 -2.03 -5.81 -9.77
CA LEU A 116 -1.20 -4.62 -9.97
C LEU A 116 -2.05 -3.49 -10.58
N SER A 117 -2.18 -2.40 -9.82
CA SER A 117 -2.86 -1.15 -10.18
C SER A 117 -2.24 0.04 -9.45
N VAL A 118 -2.55 1.27 -9.87
CA VAL A 118 -2.16 2.51 -9.17
C VAL A 118 -2.56 2.47 -7.68
N ARG A 119 -3.78 1.99 -7.41
CA ARG A 119 -4.30 1.77 -6.06
C ARG A 119 -3.47 0.76 -5.26
N SER A 120 -3.07 -0.33 -5.89
CA SER A 120 -2.24 -1.37 -5.25
C SER A 120 -0.87 -0.81 -4.86
N PHE A 121 -0.26 0.01 -5.72
CA PHE A 121 1.01 0.68 -5.42
C PHE A 121 0.87 1.61 -4.21
N LEU A 122 -0.16 2.47 -4.17
CA LEU A 122 -0.41 3.33 -3.01
C LEU A 122 -0.57 2.50 -1.73
N GLN A 123 -1.39 1.45 -1.77
CA GLN A 123 -1.61 0.55 -0.63
C GLN A 123 -0.32 -0.12 -0.16
N TRP A 124 0.53 -0.54 -1.10
CA TRP A 124 1.80 -1.16 -0.78
C TRP A 124 2.73 -0.17 -0.08
N VAL A 125 2.93 1.03 -0.64
CA VAL A 125 3.86 2.03 -0.09
C VAL A 125 3.36 2.63 1.24
N THR A 126 2.05 2.80 1.40
CA THR A 126 1.49 3.68 2.43
C THR A 126 0.54 2.99 3.40
N GLY A 127 0.19 1.73 3.15
CA GLY A 127 -0.80 0.99 3.94
C GLY A 127 -2.25 1.45 3.73
N GLN A 128 -2.50 2.43 2.86
CA GLN A 128 -3.85 2.91 2.51
C GLN A 128 -4.08 2.83 0.99
N ALA A 129 -5.27 2.39 0.59
CA ALA A 129 -5.64 2.20 -0.82
C ALA A 129 -6.56 3.31 -1.35
N HIS A 130 -6.60 4.48 -0.69
CA HIS A 130 -7.52 5.56 -1.04
C HIS A 130 -6.87 6.93 -0.82
N VAL A 131 -7.37 7.92 -1.56
CA VAL A 131 -7.01 9.33 -1.35
C VAL A 131 -7.54 9.78 0.02
N PRO A 132 -6.74 10.51 0.83
CA PRO A 132 -7.23 11.04 2.10
C PRO A 132 -8.53 11.85 1.92
N LEU A 133 -9.50 11.56 2.79
CA LEU A 133 -10.86 12.13 2.71
C LEU A 133 -10.92 13.60 3.09
N ILE A 134 -10.10 13.99 4.07
CA ILE A 134 -10.04 15.34 4.59
C ILE A 134 -9.10 16.15 3.70
N GLU A 135 -9.58 17.26 3.16
CA GLU A 135 -8.84 18.13 2.23
C GLU A 135 -7.47 18.54 2.78
N SER A 136 -7.41 19.04 4.02
CA SER A 136 -6.13 19.43 4.65
C SER A 136 -5.15 18.25 4.79
N LYS A 137 -5.65 17.03 5.03
CA LYS A 137 -4.81 15.82 5.06
C LYS A 137 -4.37 15.40 3.66
N ARG A 138 -5.20 15.65 2.65
CA ARG A 138 -4.88 15.38 1.24
C ARG A 138 -3.79 16.31 0.74
N GLU A 139 -3.88 17.60 1.04
CA GLU A 139 -2.87 18.60 0.67
C GLU A 139 -1.52 18.34 1.36
N ALA A 140 -1.56 17.93 2.63
CA ALA A 140 -0.37 17.57 3.39
C ALA A 140 0.16 16.16 3.06
N PHE A 141 -0.53 15.39 2.22
CA PHE A 141 -0.15 14.01 1.94
C PHE A 141 1.10 13.96 1.07
N LYS A 142 2.15 13.34 1.59
CA LYS A 142 3.44 13.19 0.92
C LYS A 142 3.99 11.80 1.09
N ILE A 143 4.60 11.27 0.03
CA ILE A 143 5.29 10.00 -0.01
C ILE A 143 6.77 10.30 -0.19
N THR A 144 7.57 10.05 0.84
CA THR A 144 9.02 10.26 0.78
C THR A 144 9.67 9.18 -0.09
N VAL A 145 10.49 9.59 -1.06
CA VAL A 145 11.25 8.67 -1.90
C VAL A 145 12.74 8.85 -1.62
N ASN A 146 13.36 7.83 -1.05
CA ASN A 146 14.79 7.80 -0.73
C ASN A 146 15.54 6.91 -1.71
N PHE A 147 16.86 7.08 -1.75
CA PHE A 147 17.74 6.37 -2.66
C PHE A 147 18.92 5.76 -1.91
N ASP A 148 19.10 4.45 -2.09
CA ASP A 148 20.21 3.72 -1.51
C ASP A 148 21.24 3.36 -2.59
N HIS A 149 22.40 4.00 -2.49
CA HIS A 149 23.53 3.81 -3.40
C HIS A 149 24.53 2.76 -2.92
N ASP A 150 24.47 2.41 -1.63
CA ASP A 150 25.57 1.74 -0.93
C ASP A 150 25.16 0.34 -0.43
N CYS A 151 24.24 -0.33 -1.12
CA CYS A 151 23.76 -1.69 -0.79
C CYS A 151 24.90 -2.73 -0.62
N ASP A 152 25.98 -2.63 -1.41
CA ASP A 152 27.15 -3.53 -1.30
C ASP A 152 27.81 -3.47 0.08
N SER A 153 27.80 -2.31 0.74
CA SER A 153 28.38 -2.16 2.08
C SER A 153 27.65 -2.98 3.14
N ARG A 154 26.36 -3.27 2.92
CA ARG A 154 25.51 -4.00 3.85
C ARG A 154 25.39 -5.47 3.52
N TYR A 155 25.33 -5.81 2.23
CA TYR A 155 25.03 -7.17 1.77
C TYR A 155 26.21 -7.88 1.08
N GLY A 156 27.33 -7.19 0.83
CA GLY A 156 28.42 -7.71 0.03
C GLY A 156 28.04 -7.86 -1.44
N ALA A 157 28.66 -8.80 -2.16
CA ALA A 157 28.37 -9.03 -3.57
C ALA A 157 26.96 -9.65 -3.76
N HIS A 158 26.10 -8.97 -4.51
CA HIS A 158 24.74 -9.40 -4.81
C HIS A 158 24.29 -8.86 -6.18
N SER A 159 23.24 -9.46 -6.74
CA SER A 159 22.73 -9.14 -8.08
C SER A 159 21.36 -8.47 -8.08
N LEU A 160 20.72 -8.35 -6.92
CA LEU A 160 19.35 -7.84 -6.80
C LEU A 160 19.12 -7.24 -5.41
N CYS A 161 18.49 -6.08 -5.36
CA CYS A 161 17.85 -5.53 -4.18
C CYS A 161 16.41 -5.16 -4.51
N TYR A 162 15.50 -5.34 -3.58
CA TYR A 162 14.14 -4.82 -3.70
C TYR A 162 14.00 -3.49 -2.95
N PRO A 163 13.08 -2.61 -3.37
CA PRO A 163 12.74 -1.41 -2.63
C PRO A 163 12.26 -1.75 -1.23
N ILE A 164 12.63 -0.89 -0.28
CA ILE A 164 12.21 -1.02 1.11
C ILE A 164 11.07 -0.03 1.35
N VAL A 165 9.94 -0.53 1.82
CA VAL A 165 8.78 0.28 2.17
C VAL A 165 8.64 0.42 3.68
N ASN A 166 8.41 1.64 4.13
CA ASN A 166 7.99 1.96 5.49
C ASN A 166 6.62 2.66 5.42
N ALA A 167 5.54 1.87 5.48
CA ALA A 167 4.18 2.39 5.42
C ALA A 167 3.84 3.35 6.57
N CYS A 168 4.42 3.15 7.77
CA CYS A 168 4.19 4.04 8.90
C CYS A 168 4.79 5.44 8.69
N ALA A 169 5.94 5.52 8.02
CA ALA A 169 6.59 6.77 7.65
C ALA A 169 6.15 7.29 6.27
N VAL A 170 5.29 6.55 5.56
CA VAL A 170 4.86 6.85 4.18
C VAL A 170 6.09 7.05 3.28
N ALA A 171 7.02 6.10 3.33
CA ALA A 171 8.30 6.20 2.64
C ALA A 171 8.67 4.93 1.87
N ILE A 172 9.34 5.12 0.74
CA ILE A 172 9.95 4.06 -0.06
C ILE A 172 11.42 4.38 -0.33
N THR A 173 12.29 3.39 -0.28
CA THR A 173 13.71 3.52 -0.59
C THR A 173 14.08 2.64 -1.78
N PHE A 174 14.59 3.23 -2.85
CA PHE A 174 15.00 2.53 -4.06
C PHE A 174 16.50 2.17 -4.05
N PRO A 175 16.88 0.92 -4.32
CA PRO A 175 18.28 0.52 -4.48
C PRO A 175 18.80 0.93 -5.86
N THR A 176 19.55 2.02 -5.94
CA THR A 176 19.84 2.68 -7.23
C THR A 176 20.69 1.84 -8.18
N ARG A 177 21.57 1.01 -7.63
CA ARG A 177 22.53 0.22 -8.41
C ARG A 177 21.93 -0.88 -9.27
N HIS A 178 20.74 -1.37 -8.93
CA HIS A 178 20.10 -2.52 -9.59
C HIS A 178 18.89 -2.12 -10.44
N LEU A 179 18.63 -0.82 -10.57
CA LEU A 179 17.49 -0.25 -11.29
C LEU A 179 17.96 0.62 -12.46
N ALA A 180 18.96 0.14 -13.21
CA ALA A 180 19.64 0.91 -14.25
C ALA A 180 18.81 1.06 -15.53
N THR A 181 17.89 0.12 -15.79
CA THR A 181 17.01 0.14 -16.95
C THR A 181 15.53 0.12 -16.54
N SER A 182 14.68 0.64 -17.44
CA SER A 182 13.21 0.61 -17.24
C SER A 182 12.70 -0.83 -17.06
N GLN A 183 13.23 -1.80 -17.80
CA GLN A 183 12.80 -3.20 -17.68
C GLN A 183 13.17 -3.83 -16.33
N GLU A 184 14.39 -3.58 -15.85
CA GLU A 184 14.82 -4.04 -14.52
C GLU A 184 13.96 -3.41 -13.42
N PHE A 185 13.69 -2.11 -13.54
CA PHE A 185 12.80 -1.39 -12.64
C PHE A 185 11.39 -2.00 -12.61
N GLU A 186 10.78 -2.21 -13.77
CA GLU A 186 9.42 -2.76 -13.87
C GLU A 186 9.31 -4.18 -13.30
N ASN A 187 10.26 -5.05 -13.62
CA ASN A 187 10.28 -6.43 -13.13
C ASN A 187 10.41 -6.44 -11.61
N ASN A 188 11.39 -5.69 -11.10
CA ASN A 188 11.67 -5.59 -9.67
C ASN A 188 10.46 -5.05 -8.89
N LEU A 189 9.86 -3.96 -9.36
CA LEU A 189 8.75 -3.32 -8.67
C LEU A 189 7.46 -4.15 -8.76
N THR A 190 7.22 -4.82 -9.90
CA THR A 190 6.10 -5.75 -10.05
C THR A 190 6.21 -6.90 -9.07
N GLU A 191 7.37 -7.53 -8.97
CA GLU A 191 7.63 -8.59 -7.99
C GLU A 191 7.50 -8.10 -6.56
N ALA A 192 8.07 -6.94 -6.23
CA ALA A 192 8.01 -6.35 -4.89
C ALA A 192 6.57 -6.03 -4.46
N ILE A 193 5.74 -5.49 -5.34
CA ILE A 193 4.33 -5.21 -5.03
C ILE A 193 3.55 -6.53 -4.93
N CYS A 194 3.73 -7.45 -5.87
CA CYS A 194 2.97 -8.70 -5.88
C CYS A 194 3.30 -9.60 -4.68
N GLY A 195 4.58 -9.66 -4.30
CA GLY A 195 5.07 -10.44 -3.15
C GLY A 195 4.96 -9.70 -1.82
N GLY A 196 5.01 -8.36 -1.81
CA GLY A 196 5.08 -7.54 -0.59
C GLY A 196 3.78 -7.45 0.21
N TYR A 197 2.66 -7.94 -0.32
CA TYR A 197 1.41 -8.09 0.46
C TYR A 197 1.47 -9.26 1.45
N GLU A 198 2.39 -10.20 1.26
CA GLU A 198 2.66 -11.21 2.25
C GLU A 198 3.56 -10.56 3.31
N PHE A 199 3.02 -10.30 4.50
CA PHE A 199 3.77 -9.92 5.70
C PHE A 199 4.67 -11.07 6.20
N SER A 200 5.33 -11.78 5.30
CA SER A 200 6.26 -12.86 5.56
C SER A 200 7.65 -12.25 5.63
N ARG A 201 8.09 -11.91 6.84
CA ARG A 201 9.52 -11.71 7.11
C ARG A 201 10.25 -12.99 6.66
N HIS A 202 11.18 -12.87 5.72
CA HIS A 202 12.28 -13.83 5.58
C HIS A 202 13.41 -13.42 6.51
#